data_AF-A0A1A8MBW9-F1
#
_entry.id   AF-A0A1A8MBW9-F1
#
_cell.length_a   1.000
_cell.length_b   1.000
_cell.length_c   1.000
_cell.angle_alpha   90.00
_cell.angle_beta   90.00
_cell.angle_gamma   90.00
#
_symmetry.space_group_name_H-M   'P 1'
#
loop_
_entity.id
_entity.type
_entity.pdbx_description
1 polymer ?
#
loop_
_entity_poly.entity_id
_entity_poly.type
_entity_poly.pdbx_seq_one_letter_code
_entity_poly.pdbx_strand_id
1 'polypeptide(L)'
;LIRNHIVSGNYPLSILRDMSAVTSLLPVTLPVLTSGQVTSVGGASIVTSNLAATNGLIHLIDQVLVPDRKLSEGLLVTLEL
;
A
#
# COMPACT_ATOMS: atom_id res chain seq x y z
N LEU A 1 1.38 -1.78 10.70
CA LEU A 1 0.31 -1.08 9.95
C LEU A 1 0.84 0.09 9.13
N ILE A 2 1.35 1.16 9.75
CA ILE A 2 1.76 2.39 9.03
C ILE A 2 2.85 2.16 7.97
N ARG A 3 3.85 1.31 8.24
CA ARG A 3 4.87 0.97 7.24
C ARG A 3 4.29 0.35 5.96
N ASN A 4 3.11 -0.27 6.01
CA ASN A 4 2.43 -0.80 4.82
C ASN A 4 1.79 0.29 3.95
N HIS A 5 1.75 1.54 4.42
CA HIS A 5 1.19 2.70 3.72
C HIS A 5 2.28 3.64 3.17
N ILE A 6 3.55 3.26 3.34
CA ILE A 6 4.70 4.06 2.89
C ILE A 6 5.37 3.28 1.76
N VAL A 7 5.66 3.95 0.66
CA VAL A 7 6.40 3.40 -0.48
C VAL A 7 7.61 4.29 -0.70
N SER A 8 8.81 3.71 -0.72
CA SER A 8 10.05 4.46 -0.92
C SER A 8 10.21 4.86 -2.39
N GLY A 9 10.27 6.15 -2.67
CA GLY A 9 10.43 6.69 -4.02
C GLY A 9 9.43 7.80 -4.32
N ASN A 10 9.44 8.28 -5.56
CA ASN A 10 8.50 9.29 -6.03
C ASN A 10 7.52 8.67 -7.04
N TYR A 11 6.28 8.47 -6.61
CA TYR A 11 5.23 7.79 -7.37
C TYR A 11 4.03 8.72 -7.59
N PRO A 12 4.07 9.64 -8.57
CA PRO A 12 2.88 10.36 -8.99
C PRO A 12 1.85 9.40 -9.60
N LEU A 13 0.58 9.81 -9.63
CA LEU A 13 -0.52 8.99 -10.16
C LEU A 13 -0.26 8.56 -11.61
N SER A 14 0.37 9.41 -12.42
CA SER A 14 0.73 9.08 -13.80
C SER A 14 1.63 7.86 -13.89
N ILE A 15 2.62 7.74 -12.99
CA ILE A 15 3.52 6.59 -12.94
C ILE A 15 2.81 5.39 -12.35
N LEU A 16 2.05 5.56 -11.26
CA LEU A 16 1.31 4.46 -10.63
C LEU A 16 0.36 3.76 -11.61
N ARG A 17 -0.25 4.51 -12.53
CA ARG A 17 -1.16 3.95 -13.54
C ARG A 17 -0.53 2.91 -14.46
N ASP A 18 0.77 3.06 -14.74
CA ASP A 18 1.52 2.19 -15.65
C ASP A 18 2.21 1.03 -14.92
N MET A 19 2.07 0.96 -13.59
CA MET A 19 2.66 -0.07 -12.75
C MET A 19 1.66 -1.19 -12.46
N SER A 20 2.17 -2.41 -12.33
CA SER A 20 1.39 -3.57 -11.88
C SER A 20 1.39 -3.75 -10.37
N ALA A 21 2.44 -3.27 -9.69
CA ALA A 21 2.58 -3.34 -8.23
C ALA A 21 3.62 -2.35 -7.71
N VAL A 22 3.55 -2.05 -6.41
CA VAL A 22 4.57 -1.32 -5.65
C VAL A 22 4.94 -2.08 -4.39
N THR A 23 6.18 -1.91 -3.90
CA THR A 23 6.61 -2.53 -2.64
C THR A 23 6.55 -1.51 -1.51
N SER A 24 5.80 -1.82 -0.45
CA SER A 24 5.72 -0.95 0.72
C SER A 24 6.97 -1.06 1.63
N LEU A 25 7.11 -0.14 2.56
CA LEU A 25 8.19 -0.14 3.56
C LEU A 25 8.04 -1.29 4.57
N LEU A 26 6.85 -1.86 4.70
CA LEU A 26 6.66 -3.17 5.33
C LEU A 26 6.75 -4.23 4.24
N PRO A 27 7.96 -4.70 3.85
CA PRO A 27 8.31 -5.31 2.55
C PRO A 27 7.26 -6.31 2.00
N VAL A 28 6.18 -5.78 1.47
CA VAL A 28 4.97 -6.45 1.01
C VAL A 28 4.64 -5.80 -0.33
N THR A 29 4.38 -6.64 -1.32
CA THR A 29 3.97 -6.20 -2.65
C THR A 29 2.49 -5.85 -2.62
N LEU A 30 2.18 -4.59 -2.95
CA LEU A 30 0.84 -4.08 -3.10
C LEU A 30 0.51 -4.02 -4.59
N PRO A 31 -0.51 -4.77 -5.08
CA PRO A 31 -0.92 -4.68 -6.47
C PRO A 31 -1.45 -3.29 -6.79
N VAL A 32 -1.19 -2.82 -8.01
CA VAL A 32 -1.76 -1.58 -8.54
C VAL A 32 -2.71 -1.94 -9.66
N LEU A 33 -3.95 -1.45 -9.56
CA LEU A 33 -5.00 -1.72 -10.54
C LEU A 33 -5.61 -0.40 -10.99
N THR A 34 -5.63 -0.16 -12.30
CA THR A 34 -6.28 1.01 -12.90
C THR A 34 -7.47 0.56 -13.74
N SER A 35 -8.64 1.11 -13.45
CA SER A 35 -9.87 0.90 -14.22
C SER A 35 -10.44 2.27 -14.60
N GLY A 36 -10.32 2.62 -15.88
CA GLY A 36 -10.64 3.96 -16.36
C GLY A 36 -9.89 5.04 -15.58
N GLN A 37 -10.64 5.91 -14.91
CA GLN A 37 -10.09 7.04 -14.15
C GLN A 37 -9.77 6.71 -12.68
N VAL A 38 -10.00 5.48 -12.22
CA VAL A 38 -9.75 5.06 -10.84
C VAL A 38 -8.50 4.18 -10.80
N THR A 39 -7.57 4.52 -9.91
CA THR A 39 -6.39 3.70 -9.62
C THR A 39 -6.44 3.29 -8.16
N SER A 40 -6.17 2.03 -7.89
CA SER A 40 -6.12 1.46 -6.55
C SER A 40 -4.76 0.83 -6.27
N VAL A 41 -4.34 0.85 -5.01
CA VAL A 41 -3.09 0.25 -4.53
C VAL A 41 -3.45 -0.65 -3.35
N GLY A 42 -3.06 -1.92 -3.40
CA GLY A 42 -3.39 -2.88 -2.33
C GLY A 42 -4.89 -3.05 -2.12
N GLY A 43 -5.69 -2.84 -3.16
CA GLY A 43 -7.16 -2.88 -3.10
C GLY A 43 -7.83 -1.59 -2.61
N ALA A 44 -7.07 -0.57 -2.20
CA ALA A 44 -7.61 0.72 -1.78
C ALA A 44 -7.60 1.73 -2.93
N SER A 45 -8.73 2.39 -3.19
CA SER A 45 -8.84 3.37 -4.27
C SER A 45 -8.22 4.70 -3.85
N ILE A 46 -7.44 5.31 -4.75
CA ILE A 46 -6.91 6.65 -4.54
C ILE A 46 -8.02 7.68 -4.79
N VAL A 47 -8.43 8.39 -3.73
CA VAL A 47 -9.48 9.41 -3.75
C VAL A 47 -8.91 10.78 -4.07
N THR A 48 -7.68 11.06 -3.62
CA THR A 48 -6.96 12.30 -3.93
C THR A 48 -5.50 11.97 -4.13
N SER A 49 -4.94 12.34 -5.28
CA SER A 49 -3.57 12.01 -5.64
C SER A 49 -2.65 13.23 -5.70
N ASN A 50 -1.35 12.99 -5.63
CA ASN A 50 -0.30 13.97 -5.90
C ASN A 50 -0.30 15.17 -4.94
N LEU A 51 -0.67 14.97 -3.68
CA LEU A 51 -0.54 16.01 -2.67
C LEU A 51 0.95 16.18 -2.34
N ALA A 52 1.51 17.34 -2.70
CA ALA A 52 2.92 17.63 -2.46
C ALA A 52 3.21 17.76 -0.96
N ALA A 53 4.24 17.05 -0.49
CA ALA A 53 4.83 17.19 0.83
C ALA A 53 6.32 17.58 0.69
N THR A 54 6.97 17.98 1.78
CA THR A 54 8.38 18.43 1.76
C THR A 54 9.34 17.36 1.21
N ASN A 55 9.03 16.09 1.39
CA ASN A 55 9.90 14.96 1.06
C ASN A 55 9.23 13.88 0.21
N GLY A 56 8.13 14.19 -0.47
CA GLY A 56 7.43 13.22 -1.31
C GLY A 56 6.01 13.61 -1.67
N LEU A 57 5.21 12.60 -1.98
CA LEU A 57 3.80 12.73 -2.35
C LEU A 57 2.92 11.96 -1.38
N ILE A 58 1.77 12.54 -1.05
CA ILE A 58 0.69 11.89 -0.32
C ILE A 58 -0.43 11.57 -1.31
N HIS A 59 -0.91 10.33 -1.26
CA HIS A 59 -2.13 9.89 -1.92
C HIS A 59 -3.14 9.51 -0.82
N LEU A 60 -4.32 10.11 -0.87
CA LEU A 60 -5.43 9.78 0.02
C LEU A 60 -6.18 8.56 -0.54
N ILE A 61 -6.44 7.58 0.31
CA ILE A 61 -7.12 6.33 -0.04
C ILE A 61 -8.40 6.15 0.79
N ASP A 62 -9.36 5.38 0.27
CA ASP A 62 -10.68 5.15 0.87
C ASP A 62 -10.72 4.05 1.95
N GLN A 63 -9.68 3.23 2.04
CA GLN A 63 -9.58 2.13 3.01
C GLN A 63 -8.14 1.91 3.50
N VAL A 64 -8.01 1.36 4.70
CA VAL A 64 -6.72 1.09 5.33
C VAL A 64 -6.05 -0.14 4.69
N LEU A 65 -4.76 -0.04 4.37
CA LEU A 65 -3.93 -1.15 3.92
C LEU A 65 -3.48 -2.01 5.10
N VAL A 66 -4.36 -2.93 5.51
CA VAL A 66 -4.06 -3.91 6.56
C VAL A 66 -3.17 -5.02 5.97
N PRO A 67 -1.93 -5.18 6.43
CA PRO A 67 -1.08 -6.28 5.97
C PRO A 67 -1.64 -7.61 6.46
N ASP A 68 -1.48 -8.66 5.65
CA ASP A 68 -1.79 -10.02 6.06
C ASP A 68 -1.01 -10.36 7.32
N ARG A 69 -1.73 -10.60 8.41
CA ARG A 69 -1.14 -11.19 9.60
C ARG A 69 -0.98 -12.67 9.29
N LYS A 70 0.16 -13.04 8.71
CA LYS A 70 0.65 -14.40 8.94
C LYS A 70 0.71 -14.55 10.46
N LEU A 71 -0.03 -15.52 11.01
CA LEU A 71 0.08 -15.89 12.42
C LEU A 71 1.58 -15.97 12.69
N SER A 72 2.10 -15.10 13.56
CA SER A 72 3.49 -15.22 13.97
C SER A 72 3.63 -16.64 14.49
N GLU A 73 4.59 -17.41 13.99
CA GLU A 73 4.81 -18.81 14.42
C GLU A 73 4.85 -18.94 15.95
N GLY A 74 5.24 -17.87 16.66
CA GLY A 74 5.19 -17.77 18.12
C GLY A 74 3.81 -17.84 18.78
N LEU A 75 2.69 -17.58 18.08
CA LEU A 75 1.34 -17.70 18.66
C LEU A 75 0.80 -19.13 18.59
N LEU A 76 1.21 -19.89 17.57
CA LEU A 76 0.87 -21.31 17.44
C LEU A 76 1.61 -22.16 18.48
N VAL A 77 2.87 -21.81 18.80
CA VAL A 77 3.64 -22.47 19.86
C VAL A 77 3.02 -22.29 21.25
N THR A 78 2.34 -21.18 21.52
CA THR A 78 1.67 -20.95 22.82
C THR A 78 0.32 -21.64 23.00
N LEU A 79 -0.29 -22.16 21.93
CA LEU A 79 -1.58 -22.86 21.99
C LEU A 79 -1.44 -24.39 21.99
N GLU A 80 -0.22 -24.92 21.85
CA GLU A 80 0.10 -26.33 22.10
C GLU A 80 0.42 -26.58 23.59
N LEU A 81 -0.50 -26.21 24.49
CA LEU A 81 -0.51 -26.64 25.90
C LEU A 81 -1.82 -27.36 26.22
#